data_AF-A0A1Q9XZQ8-F1
#
_entry.id   AF-A0A1Q9XZQ8-F1
#
_cell.length_a   1.000
_cell.length_b   1.000
_cell.length_c   1.000
_cell.angle_alpha   90.00
_cell.angle_beta   90.00
_cell.angle_gamma   90.00
#
_symmetry.space_group_name_H-M   'P 1'
#
loop_
_entity.id
_entity.type
_entity.pdbx_description
1 polymer ?
#
loop_
_entity_poly.entity_id
_entity_poly.type
_entity_poly.pdbx_seq_one_letter_code
_entity_poly.pdbx_strand_id
1 'polypeptide(L)'
;MMPARQMLAMLVLCSLSAQALSQVYTWVDETGRKHFGSQPPAAQQAEAVTIKPGYAGETRAPAPETPAQGAAAEPAPAKASRREMCQSAMRWTVTDLKNLREIAEARKSAGRITAAEYAQAQKNLAGVEQRISLQDCVTSSGEDQQRYECLSKGAGVLVCSGLMAAAMEEAEGQARQRARKP
;
A
#
# COMPACT_ATOMS: atom_id res chain seq x y z
N MET A 1 33.48 42.95 -15.24
CA MET A 1 33.08 43.32 -13.86
C MET A 1 31.60 43.66 -13.88
N MET A 2 30.73 42.72 -13.48
CA MET A 2 29.30 43.00 -13.38
C MET A 2 29.06 43.96 -12.21
N PRO A 3 28.27 45.03 -12.36
CA PRO A 3 28.09 46.01 -11.29
C PRO A 3 27.45 45.32 -10.09
N ALA A 4 27.96 45.59 -8.89
CA ALA A 4 27.51 44.98 -7.63
C ALA A 4 25.98 45.05 -7.43
N ARG A 5 25.33 46.06 -8.04
CA ARG A 5 23.87 46.24 -8.05
C ARG A 5 23.13 45.17 -8.86
N GLN A 6 23.69 44.67 -9.95
CA GLN A 6 23.11 43.58 -10.74
C GLN A 6 23.33 42.22 -10.08
N MET A 7 24.45 42.04 -9.37
CA MET A 7 24.72 40.82 -8.62
C MET A 7 23.79 40.70 -7.40
N LEU A 8 23.47 41.82 -6.74
CA LEU A 8 22.48 41.89 -5.67
C LEU A 8 21.06 41.61 -6.17
N ALA A 9 20.68 42.16 -7.32
CA ALA A 9 19.35 41.95 -7.92
C ALA A 9 19.12 40.48 -8.34
N MET A 10 20.15 39.81 -8.89
CA MET A 10 20.10 38.38 -9.21
C MET A 10 20.00 37.50 -7.96
N LEU A 11 20.72 37.84 -6.88
CA LEU A 11 20.63 37.09 -5.62
C LEU A 11 19.25 37.20 -4.97
N VAL A 12 18.64 38.40 -5.00
CA VAL A 12 17.29 38.63 -4.47
C VAL A 12 16.23 37.86 -5.29
N LEU A 13 16.37 37.80 -6.61
CA LEU A 13 15.41 37.09 -7.47
C LEU A 13 15.46 35.57 -7.29
N CYS A 14 16.65 34.99 -7.05
CA CYS A 14 16.82 33.56 -6.76
C CYS A 14 16.37 33.12 -5.36
N SER A 15 16.08 34.06 -4.46
CA SER A 15 15.67 33.77 -3.07
C SER A 15 14.16 33.52 -2.92
N LEU A 16 13.38 33.77 -3.98
CA LEU A 16 11.91 33.72 -3.96
C LEU A 16 11.31 32.35 -4.33
N SER A 17 12.09 31.27 -4.27
CA SER A 17 11.63 29.88 -4.45
C SER A 17 11.48 29.13 -3.11
N ALA A 18 11.39 29.89 -2.01
CA ALA A 18 11.18 29.35 -0.67
C ALA A 18 9.73 28.84 -0.47
N GLN A 19 9.59 27.51 -0.58
CA GLN A 19 8.73 26.66 0.26
C GLN A 19 7.21 26.86 0.11
N ALA A 20 6.63 26.29 -0.95
CA ALA A 20 5.24 25.85 -0.88
C ALA A 20 5.16 24.65 0.08
N LEU A 21 5.02 24.91 1.38
CA LEU A 21 4.57 23.91 2.34
C LEU A 21 3.18 23.47 1.87
N SER A 22 3.04 22.22 1.41
CA SER A 22 1.76 21.66 1.02
C SER A 22 0.88 21.50 2.27
N GLN A 23 0.29 22.60 2.73
CA GLN A 23 -0.68 22.57 3.82
C GLN A 23 -1.95 21.92 3.28
N VAL A 24 -2.36 20.84 3.93
CA VAL A 24 -3.63 20.19 3.65
C VAL A 24 -4.63 20.73 4.67
N TYR A 25 -5.67 21.38 4.17
CA TYR A 25 -6.75 21.91 4.98
C TYR A 25 -7.86 20.87 5.08
N THR A 26 -8.51 20.79 6.25
CA THR A 26 -9.72 19.98 6.43
C THR A 26 -10.93 20.90 6.60
N TRP A 27 -12.05 20.55 5.96
CA TRP A 27 -13.34 21.23 6.17
C TRP A 27 -14.50 20.22 6.13
N VAL A 28 -15.66 20.63 6.63
CA VAL A 28 -16.90 19.84 6.63
C VAL A 28 -17.89 20.51 5.69
N ASP A 29 -18.41 19.77 4.72
CA ASP A 29 -19.43 20.28 3.81
C ASP A 29 -20.84 20.32 4.44
N GLU A 30 -21.80 20.89 3.71
CA GLU A 30 -23.20 21.02 4.14
C GLU A 30 -23.89 19.69 4.43
N THR A 31 -23.34 18.58 3.92
CA THR A 31 -23.82 17.21 4.16
C THR A 31 -23.12 16.51 5.33
N GLY A 32 -22.23 17.22 6.03
CA GLY A 32 -21.47 16.68 7.17
C GLY A 32 -20.24 15.86 6.78
N ARG A 33 -19.81 15.86 5.50
CA ARG A 33 -18.66 15.07 5.04
C ARG A 33 -17.38 15.87 5.18
N LYS A 34 -16.34 15.23 5.72
CA LYS A 34 -14.99 15.80 5.84
C LYS A 34 -14.25 15.72 4.50
N HIS A 35 -13.70 16.85 4.07
CA HIS A 35 -12.89 17.01 2.86
C HIS A 35 -11.48 17.48 3.21
N PHE A 36 -10.51 17.11 2.37
CA PHE A 36 -9.11 17.48 2.49
C PHE A 36 -8.60 18.07 1.17
N GLY A 37 -7.92 19.21 1.21
CA GLY A 37 -7.43 19.86 -0.01
C GLY A 37 -6.46 21.00 0.25
N SER A 38 -5.78 21.44 -0.81
CA SER A 38 -4.77 22.51 -0.75
C SER A 38 -5.36 23.93 -0.72
N GLN A 39 -6.67 24.08 -0.97
CA GLN A 39 -7.34 25.38 -0.98
C GLN A 39 -8.80 25.22 -0.53
N PRO A 40 -9.19 25.77 0.65
CA PRO A 40 -10.58 25.73 1.09
C PRO A 40 -11.45 26.67 0.25
N PRO A 41 -12.74 26.35 0.03
CA PRO A 41 -13.70 27.31 -0.52
C PRO A 41 -13.80 28.57 0.35
N ALA A 42 -13.95 29.75 -0.26
CA ALA A 42 -13.79 31.07 0.37
C ALA A 42 -14.75 31.40 1.54
N ALA A 43 -15.62 30.47 1.95
CA ALA A 43 -16.67 30.69 2.95
C ALA A 43 -16.63 29.70 4.14
N GLN A 44 -15.57 28.91 4.31
CA GLN A 44 -15.52 27.91 5.40
C GLN A 44 -14.32 28.10 6.32
N GLN A 45 -14.57 27.96 7.62
CA GLN A 45 -13.55 27.89 8.67
C GLN A 45 -12.69 26.66 8.41
N ALA A 46 -11.44 26.85 7.98
CA ALA A 46 -10.51 25.79 7.65
C ALA A 46 -9.43 25.69 8.72
N GLU A 47 -9.20 24.49 9.24
CA GLU A 47 -8.12 24.22 10.18
C GLU A 47 -6.92 23.60 9.43
N ALA A 48 -5.73 24.17 9.62
CA ALA A 48 -4.52 23.73 8.95
C ALA A 48 -3.99 22.43 9.58
N VAL A 49 -3.92 21.35 8.81
CA VAL A 49 -3.38 20.07 9.28
C VAL A 49 -1.92 19.98 8.90
N THR A 50 -1.03 20.07 9.89
CA THR A 50 0.41 19.79 9.68
C THR A 50 0.60 18.29 9.49
N ILE A 51 0.86 17.84 8.26
CA ILE A 51 1.27 16.46 8.00
C ILE A 51 2.75 16.33 8.34
N LYS A 52 3.06 15.63 9.44
CA LYS A 52 4.44 15.24 9.75
C LYS A 52 4.88 14.13 8.79
N PRO A 53 5.99 14.27 8.04
CA PRO A 53 6.49 13.22 7.18
C PRO A 53 7.12 12.12 8.06
N GLY A 54 6.36 11.06 8.29
CA GLY A 54 6.79 9.92 9.09
C GLY A 54 5.58 9.17 9.63
N TYR A 55 5.22 8.09 8.95
CA TYR A 55 4.30 7.10 9.50
C TYR A 55 4.89 6.57 10.81
N ALA A 56 4.27 6.91 11.94
CA ALA A 56 4.51 6.27 13.23
C ALA A 56 3.14 5.95 13.84
N GLY A 57 2.97 4.68 14.18
CA GLY A 57 1.74 4.14 14.75
C GLY A 57 1.34 4.82 16.07
N GLU A 58 0.03 4.75 16.32
CA GLU A 58 -0.65 4.77 17.60
C GLU A 58 0.06 5.41 18.81
N THR A 59 -0.48 6.53 19.27
CA THR A 59 -0.54 6.82 20.71
C THR A 59 -1.84 7.55 21.00
N ARG A 60 -2.77 6.86 21.69
CA ARG A 60 -3.94 7.46 22.29
C ARG A 60 -3.47 8.38 23.43
N ALA A 61 -3.89 9.64 23.40
CA ALA A 61 -3.82 10.54 24.56
C ALA A 61 -5.23 10.66 25.19
N PRO A 62 -5.33 10.82 26.53
CA PRO A 62 -6.54 10.49 27.28
C PRO A 62 -7.58 11.61 27.24
N ALA A 63 -8.86 11.23 27.32
CA ALA A 63 -9.98 12.13 27.56
C ALA A 63 -10.74 11.65 28.82
N PRO A 64 -11.38 12.56 29.57
CA PRO A 64 -11.51 12.51 31.02
C PRO A 64 -12.52 11.47 31.54
N GLU A 65 -12.28 11.03 32.77
CA GLU A 65 -13.14 10.11 33.51
C GLU A 65 -14.48 10.77 33.87
N THR A 66 -15.58 10.07 33.60
CA THR A 66 -16.92 10.33 34.15
C THR A 66 -17.50 8.95 34.51
N PRO A 67 -18.15 8.79 35.67
CA PRO A 67 -18.09 7.52 36.41
C PRO A 67 -18.86 6.37 35.77
N ALA A 68 -18.28 5.18 35.96
CA ALA A 68 -18.75 3.89 35.50
C ALA A 68 -20.11 3.51 36.09
N GLN A 69 -21.07 3.20 35.21
CA GLN A 69 -22.22 2.35 35.54
C GLN A 69 -22.51 1.43 34.34
N GLY A 70 -22.33 0.13 34.55
CA GLY A 70 -22.89 -0.94 33.71
C GLY A 70 -22.12 -1.26 32.44
N ALA A 71 -20.99 -1.96 32.58
CA ALA A 71 -20.39 -2.71 31.47
C ALA A 71 -21.32 -3.87 31.05
N ALA A 72 -22.32 -3.56 30.22
CA ALA A 72 -22.79 -4.51 29.24
C ALA A 72 -21.70 -4.55 28.16
N ALA A 73 -21.07 -5.71 27.97
CA ALA A 73 -20.13 -5.92 26.89
C ALA A 73 -20.83 -5.65 25.55
N GLU A 74 -20.52 -4.52 24.91
CA GLU A 74 -20.82 -4.32 23.50
C GLU A 74 -19.99 -5.33 22.69
N PRO A 75 -20.61 -6.20 21.88
CA PRO A 75 -19.86 -7.00 20.92
C PRO A 75 -19.42 -6.08 19.75
N ALA A 76 -18.14 -5.72 19.71
CA ALA A 76 -17.52 -4.95 18.63
C ALA A 76 -17.13 -5.84 17.41
N PRO A 77 -16.83 -5.27 16.22
CA PRO A 77 -17.35 -5.70 14.91
C PRO A 77 -16.44 -6.64 14.11
N ALA A 78 -16.35 -7.92 14.47
CA ALA A 78 -15.51 -8.89 13.74
C ALA A 78 -15.85 -9.09 12.24
N LYS A 79 -17.08 -8.77 11.81
CA LYS A 79 -17.50 -8.92 10.40
C LYS A 79 -17.14 -7.73 9.52
N ALA A 80 -17.13 -6.52 10.07
CA ALA A 80 -16.69 -5.33 9.33
C ALA A 80 -15.18 -5.43 9.05
N SER A 81 -14.40 -5.80 10.07
CA SER A 81 -12.94 -5.98 9.92
C SER A 81 -12.58 -7.10 8.95
N ARG A 82 -13.31 -8.23 8.95
CA ARG A 82 -13.08 -9.32 7.97
C ARG A 82 -13.37 -8.87 6.54
N ARG A 83 -14.49 -8.18 6.30
CA ARG A 83 -14.84 -7.70 4.95
C ARG A 83 -13.82 -6.67 4.45
N GLU A 84 -13.38 -5.74 5.30
CA GLU A 84 -12.35 -4.74 4.98
C GLU A 84 -10.99 -5.38 4.69
N MET A 85 -10.58 -6.38 5.49
CA MET A 85 -9.39 -7.18 5.27
C MET A 85 -9.46 -7.87 3.90
N CYS A 86 -10.58 -8.53 3.59
CA CYS A 86 -10.77 -9.19 2.30
C CYS A 86 -10.77 -8.20 1.13
N GLN A 87 -11.44 -7.05 1.24
CA GLN A 87 -11.40 -6.01 0.21
C GLN A 87 -9.97 -5.50 -0.03
N SER A 88 -9.19 -5.32 1.04
CA SER A 88 -7.78 -4.95 0.94
C SER A 88 -6.96 -6.05 0.26
N ALA A 89 -7.18 -7.32 0.62
CA ALA A 89 -6.53 -8.46 -0.02
C ALA A 89 -6.82 -8.50 -1.53
N MET A 90 -8.08 -8.29 -1.95
CA MET A 90 -8.44 -8.24 -3.38
C MET A 90 -7.73 -7.10 -4.09
N ARG A 91 -7.76 -5.89 -3.51
CA ARG A 91 -7.12 -4.70 -4.09
C ARG A 91 -5.62 -4.90 -4.30
N TRP A 92 -4.93 -5.41 -3.28
CA TRP A 92 -3.50 -5.70 -3.38
C TRP A 92 -3.20 -6.81 -4.38
N THR A 93 -4.02 -7.87 -4.40
CA THR A 93 -3.88 -8.97 -5.36
C THR A 93 -3.99 -8.48 -6.79
N VAL A 94 -5.00 -7.69 -7.14
CA VAL A 94 -5.17 -7.18 -8.52
C VAL A 94 -3.97 -6.34 -8.94
N THR A 95 -3.47 -5.49 -8.04
CA THR A 95 -2.27 -4.68 -8.29
C THR A 95 -1.04 -5.56 -8.50
N ASP A 96 -0.85 -6.57 -7.66
CA ASP A 96 0.29 -7.48 -7.76
C ASP A 96 0.26 -8.33 -9.03
N LEU A 97 -0.91 -8.87 -9.41
CA LEU A 97 -1.08 -9.60 -10.66
C LEU A 97 -0.75 -8.73 -11.87
N LYS A 98 -1.15 -7.44 -11.88
CA LYS A 98 -0.75 -6.50 -12.92
C LYS A 98 0.78 -6.35 -12.97
N ASN A 99 1.41 -6.08 -11.83
CA ASN A 99 2.87 -5.91 -11.76
C ASN A 99 3.61 -7.17 -12.23
N LEU A 100 3.14 -8.36 -11.87
CA LEU A 100 3.74 -9.62 -12.31
C LEU A 100 3.62 -9.84 -13.83
N ARG A 101 2.50 -9.43 -14.44
CA ARG A 101 2.33 -9.46 -15.91
C ARG A 101 3.30 -8.51 -16.60
N GLU A 102 3.47 -7.30 -16.07
CA GLU A 102 4.42 -6.31 -16.59
C GLU A 102 5.87 -6.82 -16.49
N ILE A 103 6.24 -7.43 -15.35
CA ILE A 103 7.56 -8.06 -15.17
C ILE A 103 7.76 -9.21 -16.16
N ALA A 104 6.76 -10.07 -16.36
CA ALA A 104 6.83 -11.17 -17.32
C ALA A 104 7.04 -10.65 -18.74
N GLU A 105 6.32 -9.60 -19.15
CA GLU A 105 6.50 -8.97 -20.46
C GLU A 105 7.90 -8.37 -20.61
N ALA A 106 8.37 -7.61 -19.62
CA ALA A 106 9.70 -7.02 -19.63
C ALA A 106 10.81 -8.08 -19.70
N ARG A 107 10.64 -9.23 -19.03
CA ARG A 107 11.60 -10.35 -19.12
C ARG A 107 11.58 -11.01 -20.49
N LYS A 108 10.40 -11.18 -21.10
CA LYS A 108 10.27 -11.73 -22.45
C LYS A 108 10.90 -10.80 -23.49
N SER A 109 10.60 -9.50 -23.44
CA SER A 109 11.15 -8.52 -24.37
C SER A 109 12.67 -8.37 -24.24
N ALA A 110 13.21 -8.56 -23.03
CA ALA A 110 14.64 -8.62 -22.77
C ALA A 110 15.29 -10.00 -23.10
N GLY A 111 14.54 -10.96 -23.64
CA GLY A 111 15.05 -12.30 -23.97
C GLY A 111 15.46 -13.16 -22.77
N ARG A 112 15.03 -12.79 -21.54
CA ARG A 112 15.36 -13.52 -20.30
C ARG A 112 14.45 -14.72 -20.03
N ILE A 113 13.32 -14.80 -20.72
CA ILE A 113 12.41 -15.93 -20.73
C ILE A 113 11.94 -16.19 -22.17
N THR A 114 11.63 -17.44 -22.46
CA THR A 114 11.09 -17.91 -23.74
C THR A 114 9.61 -17.52 -23.89
N ALA A 115 9.12 -17.58 -25.13
CA ALA A 115 7.70 -17.39 -25.42
C ALA A 115 6.80 -18.42 -24.70
N ALA A 116 7.28 -19.66 -24.55
CA ALA A 116 6.57 -20.72 -23.85
C ALA A 116 6.46 -20.44 -22.34
N GLU A 117 7.57 -20.04 -21.71
CA GLU A 117 7.58 -19.66 -20.29
C GLU A 117 6.69 -18.46 -20.01
N TYR A 118 6.71 -17.45 -20.89
CA TYR A 118 5.81 -16.30 -20.80
C TYR A 118 4.33 -16.73 -20.91
N ALA A 119 3.99 -17.57 -21.90
CA ALA A 119 2.63 -18.07 -22.05
C ALA A 119 2.17 -18.87 -20.82
N GLN A 120 3.06 -19.65 -20.21
CA GLN A 120 2.77 -20.37 -18.98
C GLN A 120 2.58 -19.42 -17.79
N ALA A 121 3.41 -18.39 -17.66
CA ALA A 121 3.25 -17.36 -16.63
C ALA A 121 1.88 -16.68 -16.74
N GLN A 122 1.46 -16.32 -17.96
CA GLN A 122 0.15 -15.70 -18.18
C GLN A 122 -1.02 -16.62 -17.79
N LYS A 123 -0.93 -17.93 -18.12
CA LYS A 123 -1.93 -18.93 -17.70
C LYS A 123 -1.99 -19.04 -16.18
N ASN A 124 -0.85 -19.11 -15.50
CA ASN A 124 -0.79 -19.20 -14.04
C ASN A 124 -1.42 -17.97 -13.38
N LEU A 125 -1.08 -16.77 -13.85
CA LEU A 125 -1.63 -15.51 -13.32
C LEU A 125 -3.14 -15.40 -13.56
N ALA A 126 -3.63 -15.79 -14.73
CA ALA A 126 -5.08 -15.86 -15.00
C ALA A 126 -5.79 -16.84 -14.06
N GLY A 127 -5.18 -17.99 -13.77
CA GLY A 127 -5.72 -18.96 -12.82
C GLY A 127 -5.75 -18.45 -11.37
N VAL A 128 -4.87 -17.51 -10.98
CA VAL A 128 -4.94 -16.85 -9.66
C VAL A 128 -6.12 -15.89 -9.61
N GLU A 129 -6.31 -15.10 -10.66
CA GLU A 129 -7.42 -14.13 -10.76
C GLU A 129 -8.80 -14.80 -10.66
N GLN A 130 -8.95 -15.99 -11.23
CA GLN A 130 -10.20 -16.77 -11.17
C GLN A 130 -10.51 -17.34 -9.77
N ARG A 131 -9.50 -17.54 -8.93
CA ARG A 131 -9.64 -18.22 -7.62
C ARG A 131 -9.72 -17.26 -6.44
N ILE A 132 -9.50 -15.97 -6.68
CA ILE A 132 -9.50 -14.96 -5.63
C ILE A 132 -10.79 -14.16 -5.70
N SER A 133 -11.67 -14.37 -4.72
CA SER A 133 -12.93 -13.64 -4.61
C SER A 133 -13.19 -13.15 -3.19
N LEU A 134 -13.99 -12.09 -3.09
CA LEU A 134 -14.44 -11.57 -1.80
C LEU A 134 -15.22 -12.64 -1.02
N GLN A 135 -16.03 -13.44 -1.71
CA GLN A 135 -16.84 -14.49 -1.09
C GLN A 135 -15.95 -15.56 -0.48
N ASP A 136 -14.99 -16.10 -1.26
CA ASP A 136 -14.06 -17.11 -0.79
C ASP A 136 -13.25 -16.61 0.41
N CYS A 137 -12.81 -15.34 0.37
CA CYS A 137 -12.12 -14.74 1.49
C CYS A 137 -12.98 -14.64 2.75
N VAL A 138 -14.22 -14.15 2.66
CA VAL A 138 -15.04 -13.98 3.87
C VAL A 138 -15.46 -15.31 4.50
N THR A 139 -15.61 -16.37 3.69
CA THR A 139 -15.92 -17.73 4.16
C THR A 139 -14.68 -18.56 4.48
N SER A 140 -13.47 -18.07 4.19
CA SER A 140 -12.23 -18.79 4.46
C SER A 140 -11.94 -18.95 5.96
N SER A 141 -11.14 -19.97 6.26
CA SER A 141 -10.63 -20.30 7.59
C SER A 141 -9.25 -20.97 7.47
N GLY A 142 -8.52 -21.09 8.57
CA GLY A 142 -7.23 -21.78 8.58
C GLY A 142 -6.19 -21.12 7.67
N GLU A 143 -5.45 -21.92 6.91
CA GLU A 143 -4.38 -21.43 6.02
C GLU A 143 -4.87 -20.47 4.94
N ASP A 144 -6.08 -20.68 4.42
CA ASP A 144 -6.67 -19.78 3.42
C ASP A 144 -6.94 -18.39 4.00
N GLN A 145 -7.45 -18.33 5.23
CA GLN A 145 -7.63 -17.05 5.93
C GLN A 145 -6.29 -16.36 6.18
N GLN A 146 -5.26 -17.10 6.63
CA GLN A 146 -3.92 -16.55 6.85
C GLN A 146 -3.31 -16.00 5.54
N ARG A 147 -3.54 -16.68 4.42
CA ARG A 147 -3.12 -16.20 3.10
C ARG A 147 -3.81 -14.89 2.73
N TYR A 148 -5.12 -14.78 2.95
CA TYR A 148 -5.84 -13.52 2.71
C TYR A 148 -5.39 -12.40 3.66
N GLU A 149 -5.10 -12.70 4.93
CA GLU A 149 -4.53 -11.74 5.87
C GLU A 149 -3.15 -11.26 5.41
N CYS A 150 -2.29 -12.15 4.92
CA CYS A 150 -1.01 -11.80 4.31
C CYS A 150 -1.20 -10.88 3.10
N LEU A 151 -2.13 -11.22 2.19
CA LEU A 151 -2.43 -10.41 1.01
C LEU A 151 -2.99 -9.04 1.38
N SER A 152 -3.80 -8.95 2.44
CA SER A 152 -4.37 -7.69 2.91
C SER A 152 -3.31 -6.68 3.36
N LYS A 153 -2.13 -7.18 3.75
CA LYS A 153 -0.95 -6.39 4.13
C LYS A 153 -0.06 -6.01 2.94
N GLY A 154 -0.41 -6.44 1.71
CA GLY A 154 0.32 -6.06 0.50
C GLY A 154 1.62 -6.83 0.23
N ALA A 155 1.84 -7.98 0.88
CA ALA A 155 3.08 -8.76 0.68
C ALA A 155 3.22 -9.44 -0.70
N GLY A 156 2.13 -9.49 -1.48
CA GLY A 156 2.11 -10.06 -2.84
C GLY A 156 1.79 -11.55 -2.89
N VAL A 157 1.27 -12.01 -4.02
CA VAL A 157 0.73 -13.37 -4.20
C VAL A 157 1.82 -14.44 -4.12
N LEU A 158 3.03 -14.15 -4.62
CA LEU A 158 4.14 -15.10 -4.58
C LEU A 158 4.66 -15.34 -3.17
N VAL A 159 4.65 -14.31 -2.32
CA VAL A 159 5.07 -14.42 -0.92
C VAL A 159 3.98 -15.12 -0.11
N CYS A 160 2.74 -14.66 -0.23
CA CYS A 160 1.63 -15.21 0.55
C CYS A 160 1.21 -16.63 0.15
N SER A 161 1.61 -17.11 -1.04
CA SER A 161 1.44 -18.50 -1.44
C SER A 161 2.62 -19.40 -1.08
N GLY A 162 3.70 -18.86 -0.50
CA GLY A 162 4.94 -19.58 -0.22
C GLY A 162 5.80 -19.90 -1.45
N LEU A 163 5.37 -19.52 -2.66
CA LEU A 163 6.11 -19.81 -3.90
C LEU A 163 7.48 -19.13 -3.92
N MET A 164 7.59 -17.93 -3.35
CA MET A 164 8.87 -17.23 -3.24
C MET A 164 9.84 -17.98 -2.33
N ALA A 165 9.36 -18.51 -1.20
CA ALA A 165 10.18 -19.29 -0.28
C ALA A 165 10.67 -20.58 -0.94
N ALA A 166 9.77 -21.34 -1.57
CA ALA A 166 10.12 -22.56 -2.30
C ALA A 166 11.18 -22.30 -3.39
N ALA A 167 11.02 -21.22 -4.16
CA ALA A 167 11.99 -20.85 -5.20
C ALA A 167 13.38 -20.52 -4.62
N MET A 168 13.45 -19.87 -3.45
CA MET A 168 14.71 -19.58 -2.77
C MET A 168 15.37 -20.85 -2.26
N GLU A 169 14.61 -21.75 -1.64
CA GLU A 169 15.12 -23.05 -1.15
C GLU A 169 15.68 -23.92 -2.29
N GLU A 170 14.98 -23.96 -3.43
CA GLU A 170 15.46 -24.63 -4.64
C GLU A 170 16.77 -24.03 -5.15
N ALA A 171 16.87 -22.70 -5.20
CA ALA A 171 18.07 -22.00 -5.64
C ALA A 171 19.27 -22.27 -4.71
N GLU A 172 19.05 -22.25 -3.39
CA GLU A 172 20.07 -22.61 -2.40
C GLU A 172 20.52 -24.07 -2.57
N GLY A 173 19.57 -24.99 -2.78
CA GLY A 173 19.86 -26.40 -3.05
C GLY A 173 20.75 -26.59 -4.28
N GLN A 174 20.42 -25.91 -5.38
CA GLN A 174 21.22 -25.93 -6.61
C GLN A 174 22.62 -25.32 -6.40
N ALA A 175 22.71 -24.21 -5.67
CA ALA A 175 23.99 -23.57 -5.36
C ALA A 175 24.90 -24.50 -4.54
N ARG A 176 24.35 -25.16 -3.51
CA ARG A 176 25.07 -26.16 -2.70
C ARG A 176 25.52 -27.35 -3.55
N GLN A 177 24.68 -27.83 -4.48
CA GLN A 177 25.06 -28.93 -5.38
C GLN A 177 26.21 -28.54 -6.31
N ARG A 178 26.19 -27.33 -6.88
CA ARG A 178 27.28 -26.82 -7.72
C ARG A 178 28.59 -26.65 -6.93
N ALA A 179 28.50 -26.16 -5.69
CA ALA A 179 29.67 -26.01 -4.82
C ALA A 179 30.29 -27.35 -4.36
N ARG A 180 29.51 -28.44 -4.37
CA ARG A 180 29.97 -29.80 -4.02
C ARG A 180 30.52 -30.60 -5.20
N LYS A 181 30.32 -30.12 -6.44
CA LYS A 181 30.82 -30.80 -7.63
C LYS A 181 32.27 -30.34 -7.87
N PRO A 182 33.27 -31.23 -7.79
CA PRO A 182 34.68 -30.88 -7.95
C PRO A 182 35.00 -30.40 -9.37
#